data_AF-A0A7S1LNW3-F1
#
_entry.id   AF-A0A7S1LNW3-F1
#
_cell.length_a   1.000
_cell.length_b   1.000
_cell.length_c   1.000
_cell.angle_alpha   90.00
_cell.angle_beta   90.00
_cell.angle_gamma   90.00
#
_symmetry.space_group_name_H-M   'P 1'
#
loop_
_entity.id
_entity.type
_entity.pdbx_description
1 polymer ?
#
loop_
_entity_poly.entity_id
_entity_poly.type
_entity_poly.pdbx_seq_one_letter_code
_entity_poly.pdbx_strand_id
1 'polypeptide(L)'
;PRFRVRLLHPPTPELAEIASVHGGSMFFFDHLASDAETMTVIDGRLNRDKHDVSAYEEQFIAAVRAANDLVRVVMNPDWLLANARHQVVCRPVGVVYCYHRTHTSAPRQPHTGEVAAPALGVIKFARGFENALRDLKGFERVWVTFHFSYATAYSDIEDARGFSHMVVPPRDTVARGVFATRSPHRPNPIGLSCVRLVDVRGLEVHIADHDLLHGTPVLDVKPYLPFCDAHPKAKAGWVDKLNASGKAKGDHRAESAPDVALVRNYKDGAKPRVVDAYTGLPVEAAAPAAAAAGGDGAAAA
;
A
#
# COMPACT_ATOMS: atom_id res chain seq x y z
N PRO A 1 -21.16 44.90 -16.91
CA PRO A 1 -19.87 45.64 -16.81
C PRO A 1 -18.76 44.85 -17.51
N ARG A 2 -18.24 45.40 -18.61
CA ARG A 2 -17.14 44.81 -19.40
C ARG A 2 -15.86 44.91 -18.56
N PHE A 3 -15.33 43.78 -18.09
CA PHE A 3 -14.06 43.76 -17.36
C PHE A 3 -12.90 43.47 -18.31
N ARG A 4 -11.89 44.34 -18.30
CA ARG A 4 -10.65 44.20 -19.05
C ARG A 4 -9.72 43.21 -18.34
N VAL A 5 -9.11 42.32 -19.11
CA VAL A 5 -8.01 41.45 -18.69
C VAL A 5 -6.70 42.25 -18.72
N ARG A 6 -5.87 42.11 -17.68
CA ARG A 6 -4.46 42.52 -17.72
C ARG A 6 -3.60 41.42 -17.08
N LEU A 7 -2.88 40.68 -17.91
CA LEU A 7 -1.76 39.85 -17.49
C LEU A 7 -0.59 40.79 -17.19
N LEU A 8 0.11 40.59 -16.06
CA LEU A 8 1.24 41.45 -15.67
C LEU A 8 2.60 40.94 -16.19
N HIS A 9 2.68 39.72 -16.71
CA HIS A 9 3.83 39.22 -17.49
C HIS A 9 3.37 38.28 -18.62
N PRO A 10 4.07 38.23 -19.78
CA PRO A 10 3.73 37.29 -20.83
C PRO A 10 3.88 35.86 -20.28
N PRO A 11 2.88 34.98 -20.45
CA PRO A 11 3.02 33.58 -20.06
C PRO A 11 4.19 32.99 -20.84
N THR A 12 5.03 32.17 -20.19
CA THR A 12 5.88 31.25 -20.95
C THR A 12 4.96 30.36 -21.79
N PRO A 13 5.37 30.00 -23.03
CA PRO A 13 4.50 29.31 -23.99
C PRO A 13 3.82 28.03 -23.43
N GLU A 14 4.42 27.41 -22.43
CA GLU A 14 3.99 26.16 -21.81
C GLU A 14 2.79 26.30 -20.85
N LEU A 15 2.50 27.51 -20.33
CA LEU A 15 1.38 27.75 -19.39
C LEU A 15 0.14 28.37 -20.03
N ALA A 16 0.19 28.67 -21.34
CA ALA A 16 -0.91 29.33 -22.04
C ALA A 16 -2.14 28.43 -22.30
N GLU A 17 -2.05 27.12 -22.05
CA GLU A 17 -3.13 26.17 -22.36
C GLU A 17 -4.10 25.86 -21.20
N ILE A 18 -3.89 26.37 -19.98
CA ILE A 18 -4.79 26.08 -18.84
C ILE A 18 -5.88 27.15 -18.68
N ALA A 19 -6.95 26.91 -19.45
CA ALA A 19 -8.36 26.98 -19.05
C ALA A 19 -9.05 28.34 -18.79
N SER A 20 -9.98 28.68 -19.70
CA SER A 20 -11.25 29.34 -19.35
C SER A 20 -12.27 28.29 -18.92
N VAL A 21 -12.90 28.42 -17.75
CA VAL A 21 -14.06 27.59 -17.35
C VAL A 21 -15.14 28.47 -16.70
N HIS A 22 -16.36 28.39 -17.26
CA HIS A 22 -17.67 28.74 -16.69
C HIS A 22 -17.80 30.01 -15.81
N GLY A 23 -17.29 31.15 -16.26
CA GLY A 23 -17.75 32.46 -15.77
C GLY A 23 -17.45 32.80 -14.31
N GLY A 24 -16.71 31.95 -13.59
CA GLY A 24 -16.14 32.26 -12.29
C GLY A 24 -14.69 32.75 -12.42
N SER A 25 -14.28 33.67 -11.57
CA SER A 25 -12.88 34.08 -11.46
C SER A 25 -12.05 32.92 -10.90
N MET A 26 -11.11 32.39 -11.69
CA MET A 26 -10.09 31.47 -11.19
C MET A 26 -8.79 32.24 -10.99
N PHE A 27 -8.33 32.32 -9.75
CA PHE A 27 -7.09 33.01 -9.40
C PHE A 27 -5.95 31.99 -9.39
N PHE A 28 -5.00 32.15 -10.30
CA PHE A 28 -3.73 31.46 -10.20
C PHE A 28 -2.86 32.24 -9.22
N PHE A 29 -2.34 31.54 -8.21
CA PHE A 29 -1.34 32.08 -7.30
C PHE A 29 0.02 31.71 -7.89
N ASP A 30 0.83 32.71 -8.24
CA ASP A 30 2.24 32.48 -8.54
C ASP A 30 2.93 31.92 -7.29
N HIS A 31 4.04 31.20 -7.47
CA HIS A 31 4.86 30.69 -6.37
C HIS A 31 5.45 31.84 -5.53
N LEU A 32 4.72 32.35 -4.54
CA LEU A 32 5.23 33.37 -3.62
C LEU A 32 6.18 32.65 -2.64
N ALA A 33 7.46 33.03 -2.68
CA ALA A 33 8.53 32.33 -1.99
C ALA A 33 8.67 32.77 -0.52
N SER A 34 8.23 33.99 -0.20
CA SER A 34 8.32 34.56 1.14
C SER A 34 6.98 35.12 1.66
N ASP A 35 6.89 35.23 2.99
CA ASP A 35 5.75 35.89 3.65
C ASP A 35 5.65 37.37 3.22
N ALA A 36 6.78 38.03 2.95
CA ALA A 36 6.83 39.41 2.48
C ALA A 36 6.23 39.58 1.07
N GLU A 37 6.54 38.66 0.14
CA GLU A 37 5.93 38.64 -1.20
C GLU A 37 4.43 38.33 -1.12
N THR A 38 4.05 37.38 -0.25
CA THR A 38 2.65 37.02 0.01
C THR A 38 1.86 38.21 0.52
N MET A 39 2.40 38.94 1.49
CA MET A 39 1.77 40.14 2.02
C MET A 39 1.73 41.28 1.00
N THR A 40 2.77 41.46 0.18
CA THR A 40 2.75 42.47 -0.89
C THR A 40 1.61 42.23 -1.88
N VAL A 41 1.36 40.97 -2.26
CA VAL A 41 0.24 40.58 -3.14
C VAL A 41 -1.11 40.76 -2.44
N ILE A 42 -1.21 40.38 -1.17
CA ILE A 42 -2.41 40.57 -0.35
C ILE A 42 -2.74 42.06 -0.24
N ASP A 43 -1.75 42.90 0.05
CA ASP A 43 -1.89 44.34 0.23
C ASP A 43 -2.33 45.02 -1.07
N GLY A 44 -1.73 44.64 -2.20
CA GLY A 44 -2.13 45.12 -3.52
C GLY A 44 -3.56 44.71 -3.91
N ARG A 45 -4.10 43.61 -3.35
CA ARG A 45 -5.44 43.10 -3.66
C ARG A 45 -6.52 43.62 -2.71
N LEU A 46 -6.25 43.66 -1.40
CA LEU A 46 -7.15 44.21 -0.40
C LEU A 46 -7.27 45.73 -0.55
N ASN A 47 -6.19 46.38 -1.00
CA ASN A 47 -6.16 47.82 -1.30
C ASN A 47 -6.76 48.63 -0.14
N ARG A 48 -6.24 48.38 1.07
CA ARG A 48 -6.75 48.88 2.35
C ARG A 48 -6.87 50.40 2.39
N ASP A 49 -6.05 51.09 1.59
CA ASP A 49 -6.06 52.54 1.47
C ASP A 49 -7.32 53.08 0.76
N LYS A 50 -8.07 52.21 0.06
CA LYS A 50 -9.26 52.60 -0.73
C LYS A 50 -10.56 51.97 -0.22
N HIS A 51 -10.50 50.88 0.51
CA HIS A 51 -11.67 50.11 0.93
C HIS A 51 -11.54 49.65 2.39
N ASP A 52 -12.64 49.75 3.14
CA ASP A 52 -12.75 49.05 4.42
C ASP A 52 -12.99 47.56 4.13
N VAL A 53 -11.99 46.74 4.51
CA VAL A 53 -11.95 45.30 4.25
C VAL A 53 -12.11 44.47 5.53
N SER A 54 -12.34 45.12 6.67
CA SER A 54 -12.30 44.51 8.00
C SER A 54 -13.22 43.29 8.15
N ALA A 55 -14.33 43.27 7.40
CA ALA A 55 -15.32 42.19 7.44
C ALA A 55 -14.86 40.87 6.79
N TYR A 56 -13.87 40.90 5.88
CA TYR A 56 -13.46 39.72 5.11
C TYR A 56 -11.93 39.54 5.00
N GLU A 57 -11.15 40.47 5.53
CA GLU A 57 -9.69 40.49 5.46
C GLU A 57 -9.05 39.18 5.96
N GLU A 58 -9.43 38.72 7.15
CA GLU A 58 -8.86 37.51 7.73
C GLU A 58 -9.13 36.26 6.86
N GLN A 59 -10.37 36.13 6.36
CA GLN A 59 -10.76 35.03 5.49
C GLN A 59 -10.04 35.10 4.13
N PHE A 60 -9.83 36.30 3.60
CA PHE A 60 -9.09 36.51 2.35
C PHE A 60 -7.61 36.15 2.49
N ILE A 61 -6.95 36.61 3.57
CA ILE A 61 -5.56 36.27 3.88
C ILE A 61 -5.41 34.75 4.03
N ALA A 62 -6.31 34.10 4.78
CA ALA A 62 -6.31 32.66 4.96
C ALA A 62 -6.49 31.92 3.62
N ALA A 63 -7.38 32.38 2.75
CA ALA A 63 -7.60 31.79 1.43
C ALA A 63 -6.39 31.96 0.50
N VAL A 64 -5.75 33.13 0.49
CA VAL A 64 -4.52 33.37 -0.30
C VAL A 64 -3.38 32.49 0.17
N ARG A 65 -3.19 32.35 1.50
CA ARG A 65 -2.17 31.47 2.07
C ARG A 65 -2.44 30.01 1.75
N ALA A 66 -3.66 29.53 1.97
CA ALA A 66 -4.04 28.16 1.65
C ALA A 66 -3.86 27.82 0.16
N ALA A 67 -4.18 28.76 -0.73
CA ALA A 67 -3.98 28.57 -2.16
C ALA A 67 -2.50 28.64 -2.57
N ASN A 68 -1.70 29.54 -1.99
CA ASN A 68 -0.24 29.55 -2.19
C ASN A 68 0.41 28.27 -1.66
N ASP A 69 -0.07 27.71 -0.55
CA ASP A 69 0.37 26.43 0.00
C ASP A 69 -0.02 25.24 -0.90
N LEU A 70 -1.20 25.30 -1.55
CA LEU A 70 -1.63 24.31 -2.54
C LEU A 70 -0.78 24.34 -3.81
N VAL A 71 -0.38 25.53 -4.28
CA VAL A 71 0.55 25.68 -5.41
C VAL A 71 1.99 25.34 -5.00
N ARG A 72 2.30 25.39 -3.69
CA ARG A 72 3.55 24.90 -3.08
C ARG A 72 3.64 23.38 -2.88
N VAL A 73 2.81 22.58 -3.54
CA VAL A 73 3.23 21.19 -3.84
C VAL A 73 4.35 21.25 -4.89
N VAL A 74 5.48 21.82 -4.47
CA VAL A 74 6.74 21.76 -5.17
C VAL A 74 7.14 20.29 -5.11
N MET A 75 6.84 19.54 -6.16
CA MET A 75 7.44 18.25 -6.44
C MET A 75 8.93 18.41 -6.78
N ASN A 76 9.67 19.26 -6.06
CA ASN A 76 11.11 19.31 -6.18
C ASN A 76 11.64 18.09 -5.40
N PRO A 77 12.24 17.10 -6.08
CA PRO A 77 12.74 15.89 -5.43
C PRO A 77 13.76 16.22 -4.33
N ASP A 78 14.58 17.26 -4.52
CA ASP A 78 15.58 17.68 -3.54
C ASP A 78 14.91 18.25 -2.29
N TRP A 79 13.78 18.95 -2.42
CA TRP A 79 13.04 19.45 -1.26
C TRP A 79 12.32 18.32 -0.50
N LEU A 80 11.77 17.34 -1.24
CA LEU A 80 11.12 16.16 -0.67
C LEU A 80 12.12 15.22 0.04
N LEU A 81 13.36 15.14 -0.47
CA LEU A 81 14.41 14.28 0.09
C LEU A 81 15.26 14.99 1.16
N ALA A 82 15.56 16.29 1.01
CA ALA A 82 16.40 17.04 1.96
C ALA A 82 15.63 17.43 3.23
N ASN A 83 14.31 17.62 3.15
CA ASN A 83 13.49 17.80 4.35
C ASN A 83 13.08 16.44 4.91
N ALA A 84 14.01 15.80 5.63
CA ALA A 84 13.77 14.59 6.45
C ALA A 84 12.65 14.74 7.53
N ARG A 85 11.95 15.89 7.55
CA ARG A 85 10.81 16.19 8.41
C ARG A 85 9.45 15.87 7.78
N HIS A 86 9.37 15.57 6.48
CA HIS A 86 8.10 15.18 5.87
C HIS A 86 7.76 13.72 6.21
N GLN A 87 7.34 13.48 7.46
CA GLN A 87 6.86 12.17 7.88
C GLN A 87 5.51 11.89 7.24
N VAL A 88 5.45 10.83 6.44
CA VAL A 88 4.18 10.30 5.95
C VAL A 88 3.62 9.37 7.00
N VAL A 89 2.52 9.78 7.65
CA VAL A 89 1.85 8.98 8.67
C VAL A 89 0.79 8.11 8.01
N CYS A 90 1.06 6.81 7.89
CA CYS A 90 0.09 5.82 7.44
C CYS A 90 -0.69 5.26 8.63
N ARG A 91 -2.02 5.44 8.64
CA ARG A 91 -2.89 4.83 9.65
C ARG A 91 -3.36 3.45 9.16
N PRO A 92 -3.29 2.39 9.98
CA PRO A 92 -3.83 1.09 9.60
C PRO A 92 -5.33 1.16 9.29
N VAL A 93 -5.76 0.50 8.22
CA VAL A 93 -7.17 0.35 7.83
C VAL A 93 -7.79 -0.93 8.39
N GLY A 94 -6.95 -1.89 8.79
CA GLY A 94 -7.38 -3.16 9.37
C GLY A 94 -6.24 -3.92 10.05
N VAL A 95 -6.57 -5.07 10.62
CA VAL A 95 -5.62 -5.95 11.32
C VAL A 95 -5.82 -7.40 10.89
N VAL A 96 -4.73 -8.13 10.71
CA VAL A 96 -4.73 -9.55 10.35
C VAL A 96 -4.98 -10.43 11.59
N TYR A 97 -5.84 -11.43 11.43
CA TYR A 97 -6.09 -12.51 12.38
C TYR A 97 -5.81 -13.85 11.68
N CYS A 98 -4.78 -14.55 12.13
CA CYS A 98 -4.39 -15.88 11.65
C CYS A 98 -3.67 -16.66 12.77
N TYR A 99 -3.19 -17.86 12.47
CA TYR A 99 -2.40 -18.69 13.40
C TYR A 99 -0.90 -18.40 13.39
N HIS A 100 -0.38 -17.66 12.40
CA HIS A 100 1.04 -17.33 12.35
C HIS A 100 1.41 -16.30 13.43
N ARG A 101 1.84 -16.76 14.61
CA ARG A 101 2.19 -15.89 15.75
C ARG A 101 3.66 -15.50 15.79
N THR A 102 4.51 -16.22 15.08
CA THR A 102 5.96 -15.99 15.06
C THR A 102 6.49 -15.93 13.63
N HIS A 103 7.57 -15.18 13.43
CA HIS A 103 8.22 -15.03 12.12
C HIS A 103 8.77 -16.34 11.50
N THR A 104 8.82 -17.43 12.28
CA THR A 104 9.16 -18.79 11.80
C THR A 104 7.94 -19.59 11.37
N SER A 105 6.75 -19.25 11.89
CA SER A 105 5.48 -19.91 11.56
C SER A 105 4.87 -19.43 10.24
N ALA A 106 5.15 -18.19 9.82
CA ALA A 106 4.74 -17.70 8.51
C ALA A 106 5.69 -18.18 7.40
N PRO A 107 5.16 -18.49 6.20
CA PRO A 107 6.00 -18.75 5.04
C PRO A 107 6.83 -17.50 4.70
N ARG A 108 7.98 -17.68 4.05
CA ARG A 108 8.83 -16.53 3.67
C ARG A 108 8.13 -15.62 2.68
N GLN A 109 7.31 -16.17 1.79
CA GLN A 109 6.48 -15.48 0.82
C GLN A 109 5.15 -16.23 0.63
N PRO A 110 4.08 -15.58 0.13
CA PRO A 110 2.74 -16.16 -0.05
C PRO A 110 2.66 -17.49 -0.85
N HIS A 111 3.66 -17.75 -1.72
CA HIS A 111 3.73 -18.91 -2.62
C HIS A 111 5.08 -19.65 -2.57
N THR A 112 5.85 -19.52 -1.50
CA THR A 112 7.12 -20.28 -1.38
C THR A 112 6.87 -21.69 -0.86
N GLY A 113 7.07 -22.68 -1.74
CA GLY A 113 7.13 -24.11 -1.40
C GLY A 113 5.82 -24.88 -1.60
N GLU A 114 5.92 -26.20 -1.62
CA GLU A 114 4.77 -27.10 -1.48
C GLU A 114 4.28 -27.02 -0.03
N VAL A 115 3.43 -26.05 0.28
CA VAL A 115 2.77 -26.00 1.59
C VAL A 115 1.63 -27.01 1.57
N ALA A 116 1.60 -27.90 2.56
CA ALA A 116 0.61 -28.98 2.64
C ALA A 116 -0.85 -28.48 2.77
N ALA A 117 -1.04 -27.24 3.25
CA ALA A 117 -2.33 -26.59 3.37
C ALA A 117 -2.21 -25.07 3.14
N PRO A 118 -3.27 -24.42 2.60
CA PRO A 118 -3.27 -22.97 2.43
C PRO A 118 -3.25 -22.26 3.79
N ALA A 119 -2.39 -21.26 3.94
CA ALA A 119 -2.37 -20.39 5.11
C ALA A 119 -3.61 -19.50 5.13
N LEU A 120 -4.55 -19.76 6.05
CA LEU A 120 -5.82 -19.03 6.18
C LEU A 120 -5.70 -17.85 7.16
N GLY A 121 -6.42 -16.78 6.86
CA GLY A 121 -6.51 -15.61 7.73
C GLY A 121 -7.70 -14.70 7.42
N VAL A 122 -7.93 -13.74 8.31
CA VAL A 122 -8.94 -12.69 8.15
C VAL A 122 -8.28 -11.34 8.35
N ILE A 123 -8.48 -10.40 7.42
CA ILE A 123 -8.23 -8.98 7.66
C ILE A 123 -9.54 -8.37 8.17
N LYS A 124 -9.53 -7.91 9.42
CA LYS A 124 -10.67 -7.17 10.00
C LYS A 124 -10.42 -5.68 9.83
N PHE A 125 -11.25 -5.03 9.02
CA PHE A 125 -11.18 -3.59 8.78
C PHE A 125 -11.84 -2.81 9.93
N ALA A 126 -11.37 -1.59 10.14
CA ALA A 126 -12.00 -0.66 11.07
C ALA A 126 -13.40 -0.24 10.56
N ARG A 127 -14.25 0.22 11.49
CA ARG A 127 -15.57 0.77 11.14
C ARG A 127 -15.41 1.99 10.22
N GLY A 128 -16.35 2.17 9.28
CA GLY A 128 -16.33 3.24 8.30
C GLY A 128 -15.74 2.84 6.94
N PHE A 129 -15.16 1.63 6.82
CA PHE A 129 -14.64 1.09 5.56
C PHE A 129 -15.63 0.18 4.82
N GLU A 130 -16.90 0.09 5.25
CA GLU A 130 -17.90 -0.81 4.67
C GLU A 130 -18.09 -0.55 3.17
N ASN A 131 -18.21 0.72 2.78
CA ASN A 131 -18.32 1.11 1.37
C ASN A 131 -17.01 0.93 0.59
N ALA A 132 -15.85 1.01 1.27
CA ALA A 132 -14.55 0.83 0.62
C ALA A 132 -14.30 -0.64 0.22
N LEU A 133 -14.92 -1.59 0.91
CA LEU A 133 -14.84 -3.02 0.61
C LEU A 133 -15.90 -3.49 -0.39
N ARG A 134 -16.80 -2.60 -0.81
CA ARG A 134 -17.83 -2.92 -1.80
C ARG A 134 -17.16 -3.40 -3.09
N ASP A 135 -17.75 -4.43 -3.71
CA ASP A 135 -17.32 -5.02 -4.98
C ASP A 135 -15.97 -5.78 -4.95
N LEU A 136 -15.30 -5.89 -3.79
CA LEU A 136 -14.05 -6.65 -3.67
C LEU A 136 -14.23 -8.16 -3.89
N LYS A 137 -15.42 -8.71 -3.59
CA LYS A 137 -15.71 -10.16 -3.66
C LYS A 137 -15.50 -10.78 -5.06
N GLY A 138 -15.50 -9.98 -6.12
CA GLY A 138 -15.33 -10.46 -7.50
C GLY A 138 -13.89 -10.82 -7.90
N PHE A 139 -12.90 -10.49 -7.09
CA PHE A 139 -11.49 -10.75 -7.39
C PHE A 139 -11.02 -12.09 -6.81
N GLU A 140 -10.16 -12.81 -7.53
CA GLU A 140 -9.52 -14.04 -7.00
C GLU A 140 -8.34 -13.71 -6.07
N ARG A 141 -7.65 -12.60 -6.34
CA ARG A 141 -6.46 -12.18 -5.62
C ARG A 141 -6.49 -10.69 -5.31
N VAL A 142 -5.82 -10.32 -4.23
CA VAL A 142 -5.64 -8.94 -3.82
C VAL A 142 -4.20 -8.70 -3.39
N TRP A 143 -3.70 -7.50 -3.69
CA TRP A 143 -2.51 -6.97 -3.04
C TRP A 143 -2.87 -6.46 -1.67
N VAL A 144 -2.11 -6.87 -0.66
CA VAL A 144 -2.17 -6.35 0.70
C VAL A 144 -0.87 -5.61 0.97
N THR A 145 -0.96 -4.32 1.28
CA THR A 145 0.16 -3.58 1.84
C THR A 145 0.01 -3.49 3.35
N PHE A 146 1.09 -3.73 4.07
CA PHE A 146 1.05 -3.87 5.52
C PHE A 146 2.32 -3.35 6.15
N HIS A 147 2.25 -3.04 7.44
CA HIS A 147 3.44 -2.71 8.23
C HIS A 147 3.97 -3.99 8.88
N PHE A 148 5.27 -4.28 8.77
CA PHE A 148 5.85 -5.45 9.46
C PHE A 148 5.73 -5.28 10.98
N SER A 149 4.97 -6.16 11.64
CA SER A 149 4.68 -6.07 13.09
C SER A 149 5.91 -6.20 14.00
N TYR A 150 6.96 -6.87 13.51
CA TYR A 150 8.15 -7.20 14.29
C TYR A 150 9.44 -6.64 13.68
N ALA A 151 9.34 -5.83 12.61
CA ALA A 151 10.51 -5.15 12.09
C ALA A 151 10.80 -3.93 12.97
N THR A 152 12.01 -3.86 13.52
CA THR A 152 12.51 -2.65 14.19
C THR A 152 12.57 -1.50 13.19
N ALA A 153 11.92 -0.38 13.53
CA ALA A 153 11.88 0.80 12.68
C ALA A 153 13.21 1.58 12.75
N TYR A 154 13.44 2.46 11.77
CA TYR A 154 14.61 3.34 11.70
C TYR A 154 14.78 4.20 12.96
N SER A 155 13.68 4.58 13.62
CA SER A 155 13.65 5.39 14.85
C SER A 155 14.03 4.62 16.12
N ASP A 156 13.97 3.29 16.10
CA ASP A 156 14.20 2.45 17.29
C ASP A 156 15.70 2.10 17.47
N ILE A 157 16.55 2.62 16.58
CA ILE A 157 18.00 2.40 16.54
C ILE A 157 18.71 3.73 16.82
N GLU A 158 18.51 4.28 18.02
CA GLU A 158 19.38 5.35 18.57
C GLU A 158 20.72 4.80 19.09
N ASP A 159 20.96 3.49 19.00
CA ASP A 159 22.14 2.87 19.57
C ASP A 159 23.23 2.61 18.50
N ALA A 160 24.49 2.63 18.95
CA ALA A 160 25.75 2.76 18.20
C ALA A 160 26.06 1.71 17.10
N ARG A 161 25.08 0.90 16.65
CA ARG A 161 25.23 -0.13 15.61
C ARG A 161 24.69 0.24 14.24
N GLY A 162 23.95 1.33 14.10
CA GLY A 162 23.45 1.86 12.82
C GLY A 162 22.47 0.92 12.09
N PHE A 163 21.52 1.51 11.36
CA PHE A 163 20.71 0.75 10.41
C PHE A 163 21.60 0.26 9.26
N SER A 164 21.73 -1.06 9.08
CA SER A 164 22.50 -1.61 7.95
C SER A 164 21.64 -1.60 6.68
N HIS A 165 22.09 -0.85 5.67
CA HIS A 165 21.53 -0.90 4.32
C HIS A 165 21.83 -2.23 3.59
N MET A 166 22.59 -3.12 4.20
CA MET A 166 22.97 -4.43 3.69
C MET A 166 22.41 -5.54 4.57
N VAL A 167 21.85 -6.59 3.96
CA VAL A 167 21.28 -7.76 4.63
C VAL A 167 21.79 -9.03 3.98
N VAL A 168 21.95 -10.12 4.73
CA VAL A 168 22.24 -11.44 4.15
C VAL A 168 20.93 -12.20 4.01
N PRO A 169 20.40 -12.39 2.78
CA PRO A 169 19.15 -13.13 2.58
C PRO A 169 19.29 -14.58 3.05
N PRO A 170 18.24 -15.22 3.58
CA PRO A 170 18.33 -16.57 4.16
C PRO A 170 18.89 -17.66 3.24
N ARG A 171 18.67 -17.53 1.92
CA ARG A 171 19.10 -18.49 0.90
C ARG A 171 20.51 -18.22 0.35
N ASP A 172 21.08 -17.07 0.66
CA ASP A 172 22.38 -16.60 0.17
C ASP A 172 23.40 -16.55 1.33
N THR A 173 24.68 -16.42 1.00
CA THR A 173 25.76 -16.14 1.96
C THR A 173 26.36 -14.75 1.75
N VAL A 174 26.01 -14.08 0.65
CA VAL A 174 26.51 -12.75 0.30
C VAL A 174 25.52 -11.68 0.76
N ALA A 175 26.03 -10.62 1.39
CA ALA A 175 25.23 -9.46 1.75
C ALA A 175 24.73 -8.72 0.49
N ARG A 176 23.45 -8.34 0.51
CA ARG A 176 22.76 -7.62 -0.56
C ARG A 176 22.21 -6.31 -0.02
N GLY A 177 22.18 -5.27 -0.84
CA GLY A 177 21.49 -4.02 -0.48
C GLY A 177 20.01 -4.29 -0.20
N VAL A 178 19.45 -3.68 0.84
CA VAL A 178 18.09 -3.95 1.33
C VAL A 178 17.02 -3.78 0.23
N PHE A 179 17.18 -2.81 -0.66
CA PHE A 179 16.27 -2.58 -1.80
C PHE A 179 16.39 -3.62 -2.92
N ALA A 180 17.46 -4.40 -2.96
CA ALA A 180 17.61 -5.56 -3.83
C ALA A 180 17.10 -6.87 -3.17
N THR A 181 16.37 -6.76 -2.06
CA THR A 181 15.80 -7.88 -1.30
C THR A 181 14.36 -7.60 -0.89
N ARG A 182 13.71 -8.62 -0.30
CA ARG A 182 12.40 -8.52 0.37
C ARG A 182 12.52 -8.64 1.90
N SER A 183 13.65 -8.20 2.47
CA SER A 183 13.85 -8.19 3.92
C SER A 183 12.80 -7.34 4.64
N PRO A 184 12.29 -7.73 5.81
CA PRO A 184 11.41 -6.89 6.62
C PRO A 184 12.15 -5.72 7.31
N HIS A 185 13.47 -5.84 7.50
CA HIS A 185 14.29 -4.78 8.08
C HIS A 185 14.66 -3.76 6.99
N ARG A 186 13.85 -2.72 6.85
CA ARG A 186 13.92 -1.68 5.79
C ARG A 186 13.71 -0.30 6.41
N PRO A 187 14.14 0.80 5.74
CA PRO A 187 13.89 2.15 6.25
C PRO A 187 12.41 2.43 6.54
N ASN A 188 11.54 2.02 5.60
CA ASN A 188 10.09 1.96 5.80
C ASN A 188 9.69 0.49 5.82
N PRO A 189 9.32 -0.09 6.98
CA PRO A 189 8.99 -1.50 7.12
C PRO A 189 7.59 -1.82 6.55
N ILE A 190 7.40 -1.52 5.27
CA ILE A 190 6.19 -1.79 4.50
C ILE A 190 6.42 -3.08 3.70
N GLY A 191 5.52 -4.04 3.91
CA GLY A 191 5.41 -5.27 3.15
C GLY A 191 4.34 -5.19 2.06
N LEU A 192 4.45 -6.09 1.09
CA LEU A 192 3.52 -6.25 -0.03
C LEU A 192 3.32 -7.74 -0.28
N SER A 193 2.08 -8.21 -0.23
CA SER A 193 1.73 -9.61 -0.46
C SER A 193 0.57 -9.74 -1.43
N CYS A 194 0.73 -10.57 -2.46
CA CYS A 194 -0.38 -11.00 -3.32
C CYS A 194 -0.99 -12.24 -2.67
N VAL A 195 -2.18 -12.08 -2.09
CA VAL A 195 -2.88 -13.14 -1.36
C VAL A 195 -4.11 -13.56 -2.14
N ARG A 196 -4.60 -14.77 -1.90
CA ARG A 196 -5.86 -15.22 -2.46
C ARG A 196 -7.02 -14.66 -1.63
N LEU A 197 -8.01 -14.08 -2.31
CA LEU A 197 -9.25 -13.64 -1.70
C LEU A 197 -10.21 -14.84 -1.65
N VAL A 198 -10.70 -15.17 -0.46
CA VAL A 198 -11.61 -16.29 -0.27
C VAL A 198 -13.05 -15.83 -0.14
N ASP A 199 -13.29 -14.77 0.65
CA ASP A 199 -14.63 -14.20 0.82
C ASP A 199 -14.54 -12.78 1.40
N VAL A 200 -15.62 -12.03 1.28
CA VAL A 200 -15.78 -10.71 1.91
C VAL A 200 -17.10 -10.70 2.67
N ARG A 201 -17.04 -10.48 3.99
CA ARG A 201 -18.18 -10.52 4.91
C ARG A 201 -18.24 -9.25 5.74
N GLY A 202 -18.95 -8.25 5.26
CA GLY A 202 -18.98 -6.93 5.90
C GLY A 202 -17.57 -6.32 5.94
N LEU A 203 -17.03 -6.14 7.14
CA LEU A 203 -15.67 -5.61 7.37
C LEU A 203 -14.59 -6.70 7.47
N GLU A 204 -14.94 -7.97 7.21
CA GLU A 204 -14.01 -9.10 7.26
C GLU A 204 -13.64 -9.55 5.84
N VAL A 205 -12.36 -9.45 5.50
CA VAL A 205 -11.80 -9.94 4.24
C VAL A 205 -11.07 -11.24 4.55
N HIS A 206 -11.63 -12.36 4.11
CA HIS A 206 -11.07 -13.69 4.30
C HIS A 206 -10.04 -13.96 3.22
N ILE A 207 -8.83 -14.33 3.63
CA ILE A 207 -7.68 -14.53 2.74
C ILE A 207 -7.07 -15.90 2.93
N ALA A 208 -6.37 -16.35 1.90
CA ALA A 208 -5.57 -17.55 1.90
C ALA A 208 -4.22 -17.32 1.21
N ASP A 209 -3.30 -18.27 1.36
CA ASP A 209 -1.96 -18.26 0.75
C ASP A 209 -1.24 -16.95 1.09
N HIS A 210 -1.08 -16.61 2.37
CA HIS A 210 -0.44 -15.37 2.82
C HIS A 210 0.78 -15.63 3.73
N ASP A 211 1.66 -14.64 3.83
CA ASP A 211 2.86 -14.61 4.69
C ASP A 211 2.72 -13.67 5.90
N LEU A 212 1.51 -13.15 6.12
CA LEU A 212 1.18 -12.23 7.20
C LEU A 212 1.15 -12.93 8.57
N LEU A 213 1.50 -12.17 9.62
CA LEU A 213 1.43 -12.60 11.02
C LEU A 213 0.13 -12.13 11.67
N HIS A 214 -0.26 -12.82 12.74
CA HIS A 214 -1.35 -12.40 13.60
C HIS A 214 -1.03 -11.03 14.19
N GLY A 215 -2.00 -10.10 14.13
CA GLY A 215 -1.82 -8.73 14.59
C GLY A 215 -1.11 -7.83 13.58
N THR A 216 -0.84 -8.27 12.35
CA THR A 216 -0.26 -7.41 11.31
C THR A 216 -1.17 -6.24 10.94
N PRO A 217 -0.72 -4.99 11.09
CA PRO A 217 -1.49 -3.82 10.63
C PRO A 217 -1.50 -3.75 9.11
N VAL A 218 -2.70 -3.71 8.53
CA VAL A 218 -2.91 -3.53 7.09
C VAL A 218 -3.03 -2.05 6.80
N LEU A 219 -2.27 -1.59 5.80
CA LEU A 219 -2.25 -0.19 5.37
C LEU A 219 -3.20 0.02 4.18
N ASP A 220 -3.29 -0.95 3.27
CA ASP A 220 -4.17 -0.86 2.10
C ASP A 220 -4.42 -2.24 1.47
N VAL A 221 -5.52 -2.36 0.73
CA VAL A 221 -5.88 -3.54 -0.08
C VAL A 221 -6.28 -3.09 -1.49
N LYS A 222 -5.68 -3.70 -2.50
CA LYS A 222 -5.96 -3.42 -3.91
C LYS A 222 -6.29 -4.70 -4.67
N PRO A 223 -7.18 -4.68 -5.67
CA PRO A 223 -7.40 -5.83 -6.52
C PRO A 223 -6.12 -6.20 -7.28
N TYR A 224 -5.83 -7.50 -7.41
CA TYR A 224 -4.80 -7.99 -8.31
C TYR A 224 -5.39 -8.07 -9.73
N LEU A 225 -4.73 -7.43 -10.68
CA LEU A 225 -5.18 -7.37 -12.07
C LEU A 225 -4.17 -8.09 -12.97
N PRO A 226 -4.45 -9.33 -13.42
CA PRO A 226 -3.48 -10.15 -14.14
C PRO A 226 -2.88 -9.46 -15.38
N PHE A 227 -3.68 -8.67 -16.10
CA PHE A 227 -3.23 -8.02 -17.33
C PHE A 227 -2.12 -6.97 -17.11
N CYS A 228 -1.98 -6.40 -15.91
CA CYS A 228 -0.95 -5.41 -15.60
C CYS A 228 0.01 -5.83 -14.49
N ASP A 229 -0.39 -6.74 -13.59
CA ASP A 229 0.43 -7.16 -12.46
C ASP A 229 1.23 -8.43 -12.75
N ALA A 230 0.81 -9.26 -13.72
CA ALA A 230 1.49 -10.50 -14.04
C ALA A 230 2.64 -10.25 -15.03
N HIS A 231 3.87 -10.54 -14.58
CA HIS A 231 5.06 -10.56 -15.45
C HIS A 231 5.78 -11.92 -15.37
N PRO A 232 5.21 -13.00 -15.95
CA PRO A 232 5.77 -14.36 -15.82
C PRO A 232 7.19 -14.52 -16.39
N LYS A 233 7.59 -13.63 -17.30
CA LYS A 233 8.91 -13.65 -17.98
C LYS A 233 9.93 -12.70 -17.32
N ALA A 234 9.60 -12.09 -16.18
CA ALA A 234 10.51 -11.16 -15.50
C ALA A 234 11.76 -11.89 -14.97
N LYS A 235 12.90 -11.20 -15.02
CA LYS A 235 14.18 -11.69 -14.45
C LYS A 235 14.23 -11.37 -12.96
N ALA A 236 14.73 -12.30 -12.13
CA ALA A 236 14.88 -12.13 -10.68
C ALA A 236 16.34 -11.81 -10.24
N GLY A 237 17.23 -11.48 -11.18
CA GLY A 237 18.53 -10.89 -10.89
C GLY A 237 19.51 -11.87 -10.21
N TRP A 238 19.99 -11.51 -9.00
CA TRP A 238 20.93 -12.37 -8.26
C TRP A 238 20.30 -13.68 -7.78
N VAL A 239 18.97 -13.72 -7.63
CA VAL A 239 18.23 -14.92 -7.24
C VAL A 239 18.31 -15.98 -8.34
N ASP A 240 18.15 -15.60 -9.61
CA ASP A 240 18.29 -16.52 -10.75
C ASP A 240 19.69 -17.13 -10.81
N LYS A 241 20.72 -16.29 -10.63
CA LYS A 241 22.12 -16.73 -10.59
C LYS A 241 22.38 -17.69 -9.44
N LEU A 242 21.83 -17.39 -8.25
CA LEU A 242 21.96 -18.23 -7.07
C LEU A 242 21.30 -19.60 -7.28
N ASN A 243 20.07 -19.62 -7.83
CA ASN A 243 19.35 -20.84 -8.17
C ASN A 243 20.12 -21.68 -9.21
N ALA A 244 20.58 -21.05 -10.30
CA ALA A 244 21.34 -21.72 -11.35
C ALA A 244 22.69 -22.28 -10.86
N SER A 245 23.29 -21.66 -9.85
CA SER A 245 24.56 -22.13 -9.27
C SER A 245 24.44 -23.37 -8.37
N GLY A 246 23.23 -23.74 -7.97
CA GLY A 246 22.98 -24.82 -6.99
C GLY A 246 23.44 -24.52 -5.56
N LYS A 247 23.97 -23.32 -5.28
CA LYS A 247 24.49 -22.91 -3.96
C LYS A 247 23.42 -22.34 -3.02
N ALA A 248 22.16 -22.30 -3.44
CA ALA A 248 21.07 -21.80 -2.62
C ALA A 248 20.87 -22.69 -1.38
N LYS A 249 20.83 -22.08 -0.18
CA LYS A 249 20.44 -22.80 1.03
C LYS A 249 18.95 -23.18 1.03
N GLY A 250 18.61 -24.23 1.78
CA GLY A 250 17.24 -24.70 1.97
C GLY A 250 16.34 -23.64 2.61
N ASP A 251 15.08 -23.61 2.17
CA ASP A 251 14.06 -22.66 2.63
C ASP A 251 13.34 -23.24 3.86
N HIS A 252 14.01 -23.25 5.03
CA HIS A 252 13.52 -23.94 6.25
C HIS A 252 12.38 -23.24 7.02
N ARG A 253 11.48 -22.47 6.38
CA ARG A 253 10.36 -21.82 7.09
C ARG A 253 9.04 -22.18 6.44
N ALA A 254 8.42 -23.22 6.99
CA ALA A 254 7.00 -23.54 6.89
C ALA A 254 6.75 -24.79 7.78
N GLU A 255 7.14 -24.76 9.05
CA GLU A 255 6.52 -25.69 10.00
C GLU A 255 5.12 -25.14 10.29
N SER A 256 4.22 -25.27 9.32
CA SER A 256 2.80 -25.09 9.57
C SER A 256 2.37 -26.30 10.39
N ALA A 257 2.50 -26.23 11.72
CA ALA A 257 1.64 -27.04 12.56
C ALA A 257 0.21 -26.67 12.14
N PRO A 258 -0.62 -27.64 11.72
CA PRO A 258 -2.02 -27.37 11.47
C PRO A 258 -2.66 -27.06 12.81
N ASP A 259 -2.59 -25.80 13.25
CA ASP A 259 -3.36 -25.28 14.37
C ASP A 259 -4.81 -25.15 13.92
N VAL A 260 -5.39 -26.28 13.58
CA VAL A 260 -6.73 -26.43 13.07
C VAL A 260 -7.62 -26.72 14.26
N ALA A 261 -8.38 -25.72 14.69
CA ALA A 261 -9.38 -25.95 15.71
C ALA A 261 -10.48 -26.84 15.15
N LEU A 262 -10.76 -27.97 15.81
CA LEU A 262 -11.92 -28.79 15.50
C LEU A 262 -13.17 -28.08 16.04
N VAL A 263 -13.75 -27.16 15.27
CA VAL A 263 -15.00 -26.49 15.66
C VAL A 263 -16.15 -27.50 15.54
N ARG A 264 -16.58 -28.06 16.67
CA ARG A 264 -17.81 -28.86 16.74
C ARG A 264 -19.01 -27.94 16.58
N ASN A 265 -19.56 -27.87 15.38
CA ASN A 265 -20.84 -27.21 15.15
C ASN A 265 -21.95 -28.06 15.80
N TYR A 266 -22.43 -27.67 16.97
CA TYR A 266 -23.52 -28.37 17.68
C TYR A 266 -24.92 -28.04 17.14
N LYS A 267 -25.01 -27.20 16.11
CA LYS A 267 -26.28 -26.90 15.44
C LYS A 267 -26.49 -27.86 14.26
N ASP A 268 -27.59 -28.61 14.35
CA ASP A 268 -28.28 -29.27 13.24
C ASP A 268 -27.62 -30.48 12.57
N GLY A 269 -27.22 -31.50 13.35
CA GLY A 269 -26.99 -32.86 12.83
C GLY A 269 -25.89 -33.01 11.75
N ALA A 270 -25.12 -31.95 11.49
CA ALA A 270 -24.06 -31.95 10.50
C ALA A 270 -22.83 -32.68 11.03
N LYS A 271 -22.19 -33.48 10.17
CA LYS A 271 -20.91 -34.13 10.50
C LYS A 271 -19.88 -33.06 10.93
N PRO A 272 -19.08 -33.29 11.98
CA PRO A 272 -18.04 -32.36 12.40
C PRO A 272 -17.10 -32.10 11.20
N ARG A 273 -16.86 -30.82 10.91
CA ARG A 273 -15.95 -30.37 9.86
C ARG A 273 -14.77 -29.64 10.47
N VAL A 274 -13.64 -29.81 9.82
CA VAL A 274 -12.37 -29.21 10.17
C VAL A 274 -12.31 -27.82 9.53
N VAL A 275 -12.35 -26.77 10.34
CA VAL A 275 -12.42 -25.36 9.89
C VAL A 275 -11.39 -24.53 10.64
N ASP A 276 -10.94 -23.43 10.05
CA ASP A 276 -10.08 -22.46 10.73
C ASP A 276 -10.91 -21.64 11.76
N ALA A 277 -10.42 -21.49 12.99
CA ALA A 277 -11.21 -20.86 14.06
C ALA A 277 -11.45 -19.36 13.87
N TYR A 278 -10.65 -18.69 13.05
CA TYR A 278 -10.75 -17.25 12.81
C TYR A 278 -11.67 -16.94 11.63
N THR A 279 -11.62 -17.76 10.59
CA THR A 279 -12.38 -17.58 9.35
C THR A 279 -13.72 -18.34 9.35
N GLY A 280 -13.82 -19.43 10.13
CA GLY A 280 -14.92 -20.39 10.08
C GLY A 280 -15.01 -21.15 8.75
N LEU A 281 -13.98 -21.06 7.89
CA LEU A 281 -13.96 -21.66 6.55
C LEU A 281 -13.39 -23.09 6.59
N PRO A 282 -13.91 -24.02 5.76
CA PRO A 282 -13.32 -25.36 5.62
C PRO A 282 -11.89 -25.27 5.10
N VAL A 283 -10.97 -26.04 5.71
CA VAL A 283 -9.57 -26.10 5.29
C VAL A 283 -9.45 -26.63 3.83
N GLU A 284 -10.37 -27.49 3.42
CA GLU A 284 -10.45 -28.08 2.07
C GLU A 284 -11.07 -27.15 1.01
N ALA A 285 -11.96 -26.22 1.41
CA ALA A 285 -12.62 -25.29 0.48
C ALA A 285 -11.68 -24.19 -0.03
N ALA A 286 -10.47 -24.13 0.52
CA ALA A 286 -9.39 -23.29 0.06
C ALA A 286 -8.46 -23.98 -0.96
N ALA A 287 -8.84 -25.14 -1.51
CA ALA A 287 -8.14 -25.74 -2.64
C ALA A 287 -8.23 -24.84 -3.89
N PRO A 288 -7.17 -24.77 -4.72
CA PRO A 288 -7.20 -23.98 -5.94
C PRO A 288 -8.33 -24.46 -6.86
N ALA A 289 -9.06 -23.52 -7.49
CA ALA A 289 -9.91 -23.85 -8.62
C ALA A 289 -9.00 -24.50 -9.67
N ALA A 290 -9.27 -25.75 -10.04
CA ALA A 290 -8.51 -26.45 -11.05
C ALA A 290 -8.45 -25.57 -12.30
N ALA A 291 -7.24 -25.26 -12.75
CA ALA A 291 -7.03 -24.58 -14.02
C ALA A 291 -7.80 -25.36 -15.09
N ALA A 292 -8.79 -24.73 -15.71
CA ALA A 292 -9.46 -25.29 -16.87
C ALA A 292 -8.38 -25.53 -17.93
N ALA A 293 -7.97 -26.78 -18.08
CA ALA A 293 -7.13 -27.21 -19.18
C ALA A 293 -7.91 -26.91 -20.46
N GLY A 294 -7.55 -25.82 -21.13
CA GLY A 294 -7.97 -25.55 -22.50
C GLY A 294 -7.44 -26.70 -23.36
N GLY A 295 -8.31 -27.65 -23.65
CA GLY A 295 -8.05 -28.66 -24.67
C GLY A 295 -8.11 -28.00 -26.03
N ASP A 296 -6.95 -27.61 -26.55
CA ASP A 296 -6.79 -27.42 -27.99
C ASP A 296 -6.78 -28.81 -28.63
N GLY A 297 -7.98 -29.23 -29.05
CA GLY A 297 -8.17 -30.32 -29.98
C GLY A 297 -7.59 -29.92 -31.33
N ALA A 298 -6.37 -30.40 -31.61
CA ALA A 298 -5.87 -30.49 -32.97
C ALA A 298 -6.71 -31.52 -33.73
N ALA A 299 -7.75 -31.05 -34.43
CA ALA A 299 -8.43 -31.82 -35.45
C ALA A 299 -7.54 -31.87 -36.69
N ALA A 300 -6.89 -33.01 -36.90
CA ALA A 300 -6.38 -33.42 -38.20
C ALA A 300 -7.56 -33.96 -39.03
N ALA A 301 -7.89 -33.28 -40.12
CA ALA A 301 -8.55 -33.79 -41.32
C ALA A 301 -8.21 -32.87 -42.49
#